data_AF-A0A2P2K6X7-F1
#
_entry.id   AF-A0A2P2K6X7-F1
#
_cell.length_a   1.000
_cell.length_b   1.000
_cell.length_c   1.000
_cell.angle_alpha   90.00
_cell.angle_beta   90.00
_cell.angle_gamma   90.00
#
_symmetry.space_group_name_H-M   'P 1'
#
loop_
_entity.id
_entity.type
_entity.pdbx_description
1 polymer ?
#
loop_
_entity_poly.entity_id
_entity_poly.type
_entity_poly.pdbx_seq_one_letter_code
_entity_poly.pdbx_strand_id
1 'polypeptide(L)' 'MMTGLHIVVDIFCVVCGSLVGWKYESAQDHSEKYKEGKFILERFQVLDPDGRAYMIAYEAQVAGSDADDA' A
#
# COMPACT_ATOMS: atom_id res chain seq x y z
N MET A 1 -16.90 8.30 0.45
CA MET A 1 -15.84 8.22 -0.58
C MET A 1 -16.04 9.37 -1.54
N MET A 2 -15.07 10.26 -1.66
CA MET A 2 -15.04 11.24 -2.75
C MET A 2 -14.19 10.63 -3.86
N THR A 3 -14.80 10.26 -4.98
CA THR A 3 -14.10 9.73 -6.14
C THR A 3 -13.84 10.90 -7.10
N GLY A 4 -12.66 11.54 -6.98
CA GLY A 4 -12.15 12.41 -8.03
C GLY A 4 -11.58 11.59 -9.21
N LEU A 5 -11.29 12.25 -10.34
CA LEU A 5 -10.57 11.63 -11.45
C LEU A 5 -9.08 11.49 -11.09
N HIS A 6 -8.56 10.27 -11.23
CA HIS A 6 -7.16 9.94 -10.95
C HIS A 6 -6.56 9.22 -12.16
N ILE A 7 -5.31 9.54 -12.47
CA ILE A 7 -4.47 8.74 -13.36
C ILE A 7 -3.70 7.77 -12.47
N VAL A 8 -3.75 6.49 -12.82
CA VAL A 8 -3.08 5.42 -12.10
C VAL A 8 -2.21 4.62 -13.05
N VAL A 9 -1.13 4.05 -12.51
CA VAL A 9 -0.24 3.14 -13.22
C VAL A 9 -0.24 1.78 -12.56
N ASP A 10 -0.32 0.73 -13.38
CA ASP A 10 -0.30 -0.65 -12.93
C ASP A 10 1.07 -1.04 -12.36
N ILE A 11 1.06 -1.91 -11.36
CA ILE A 11 2.26 -2.45 -10.73
C ILE A 11 2.30 -3.94 -11.00
N PHE A 12 3.39 -4.39 -11.60
CA PHE A 12 3.63 -5.80 -11.89
C PHE A 12 4.73 -6.37 -11.00
N CYS A 13 4.57 -7.62 -10.57
CA CYS A 13 5.62 -8.34 -9.88
C CYS A 13 6.78 -8.60 -10.85
N VAL A 14 8.01 -8.22 -10.46
CA VAL A 14 9.21 -8.43 -11.30
C VAL A 14 9.54 -9.91 -11.53
N VAL A 15 9.09 -10.79 -10.63
CA VAL A 15 9.41 -12.23 -10.68
C VAL A 15 8.46 -12.98 -11.61
N CYS A 16 7.14 -12.79 -11.46
CA CYS A 16 6.13 -13.57 -12.17
C CYS A 16 5.28 -12.75 -13.16
N GLY A 17 5.43 -11.42 -13.19
CA GLY A 17 4.69 -10.54 -14.09
C GLY A 17 3.20 -10.40 -13.76
N SER A 18 2.73 -10.90 -12.61
CA SER A 18 1.34 -10.71 -12.19
C SER A 18 1.05 -9.25 -11.84
N LEU A 19 -0.17 -8.79 -12.11
CA LEU A 19 -0.67 -7.52 -11.60
C LEU A 19 -0.83 -7.64 -10.08
N VAL A 20 -0.12 -6.80 -9.33
CA VAL A 20 -0.14 -6.81 -7.86
C VAL A 20 -0.79 -5.57 -7.25
N GLY A 21 -1.15 -4.59 -8.07
CA GLY A 21 -1.78 -3.36 -7.62
C GLY A 21 -1.53 -2.21 -8.59
N TRP A 22 -1.67 -1.00 -8.06
CA TRP A 22 -1.53 0.24 -8.84
C TRP A 22 -1.08 1.40 -7.96
N LYS A 23 -0.52 2.43 -8.58
CA LYS A 23 -0.04 3.66 -7.94
C LYS A 23 -0.82 4.85 -8.48
N TYR A 24 -1.14 5.81 -7.64
CA TYR A 24 -1.65 7.10 -8.10
C TYR A 24 -0.52 7.91 -8.75
N GLU A 25 -0.65 8.19 -10.04
CA GLU A 25 0.28 9.03 -10.80
C GLU A 25 -0.07 10.51 -10.65
N SER A 26 -1.33 10.88 -10.88
CA SER A 26 -1.81 12.25 -10.70
C SER A 26 -3.28 12.30 -10.28
N ALA A 27 -3.64 13.25 -9.43
CA ALA A 27 -5.02 13.59 -9.08
C ALA A 27 -5.40 14.94 -9.71
N GLN A 28 -6.58 15.02 -10.31
CA GLN A 28 -7.04 16.28 -10.92
C GLN A 28 -7.41 17.34 -9.87
N ASP A 29 -7.95 16.90 -8.73
CA ASP A 29 -8.33 17.79 -7.64
C ASP A 29 -7.17 17.98 -6.65
N HIS A 30 -6.90 19.23 -6.28
CA HIS A 30 -5.92 19.57 -5.25
C HIS A 30 -6.23 18.91 -3.91
N SER A 31 -7.51 18.72 -3.58
CA SER A 31 -7.93 18.04 -2.34
C SER A 31 -7.47 16.58 -2.27
N GLU A 32 -7.19 15.96 -3.43
CA GLU A 32 -6.83 14.55 -3.56
C GLU A 32 -5.33 14.33 -3.87
N LYS A 33 -4.54 15.40 -4.04
CA LYS A 33 -3.09 15.31 -4.33
C LYS A 33 -2.28 14.54 -3.29
N TYR A 34 -2.78 14.44 -2.06
CA TYR A 34 -2.14 13.62 -1.03
C TYR A 34 -2.08 12.13 -1.38
N LYS A 35 -2.85 11.67 -2.39
CA LYS A 35 -2.82 10.29 -2.89
C LYS A 35 -1.72 10.07 -3.92
N GLU A 36 -1.28 11.11 -4.64
CA GLU A 36 -0.21 10.99 -5.63
C GLU A 36 1.03 10.37 -4.98
N GLY A 37 1.64 9.40 -5.67
CA GLY A 37 2.77 8.66 -5.12
C GLY A 37 2.40 7.50 -4.21
N LYS A 38 1.16 7.41 -3.70
CA LYS A 38 0.70 6.29 -2.87
C LYS A 38 0.36 5.07 -3.72
N PHE A 39 0.50 3.90 -3.08
CA PHE A 39 0.33 2.59 -3.69
C PHE A 39 -0.86 1.88 -3.08
N ILE A 40 -1.64 1.19 -3.92
CA ILE A 40 -2.65 0.24 -3.48
C ILE A 40 -2.23 -1.12 -4.02
N LEU A 41 -2.00 -2.06 -3.11
CA LEU A 41 -1.58 -3.42 -3.44
C LEU A 41 -2.69 -4.41 -3.09
N GLU A 42 -2.88 -5.40 -3.96
CA GLU A 42 -3.82 -6.49 -3.75
C GLU A 42 -3.18 -7.54 -2.85
N ARG A 43 -3.73 -7.67 -1.64
CA ARG A 43 -3.18 -8.54 -0.60
C ARG A 43 -3.05 -10.00 -1.05
N PHE A 44 -4.00 -10.52 -1.83
CA PHE A 44 -3.97 -11.89 -2.35
C PHE A 44 -2.89 -12.12 -3.41
N GLN A 45 -2.45 -11.06 -4.11
CA GLN A 45 -1.41 -11.16 -5.14
C GLN A 45 -0.01 -11.01 -4.55
N VAL A 46 0.10 -10.32 -3.40
CA VAL A 46 1.38 -10.04 -2.74
C VAL A 46 1.67 -11.03 -1.61
N LEU A 47 0.65 -11.63 -1.00
CA LEU A 47 0.79 -12.56 0.11
C LEU A 47 0.28 -13.95 -0.28
N ASP A 48 0.83 -14.97 0.36
CA ASP A 48 0.30 -16.34 0.34
C ASP A 48 -1.20 -16.34 0.72
N PRO A 49 -1.97 -17.41 0.38
CA PRO A 49 -3.41 -17.51 0.63
C PRO A 49 -3.85 -17.17 2.06
N ASP A 50 -2.93 -17.32 3.02
CA ASP A 50 -3.17 -17.05 4.44
C ASP A 50 -2.90 -15.59 4.87
N GLY A 51 -2.37 -14.74 3.98
CA GLY A 51 -2.22 -13.30 4.20
C GLY A 51 -1.36 -12.89 5.40
N ARG A 52 -0.42 -13.75 5.85
CA ARG A 52 0.28 -13.59 7.14
C ARG A 52 1.53 -12.69 7.12
N ALA A 53 2.18 -12.52 5.97
CA ALA A 53 3.53 -11.94 5.94
C ALA A 53 3.59 -10.42 6.26
N TYR A 54 2.54 -9.65 5.96
CA TYR A 54 2.55 -8.20 6.23
C TYR A 54 2.29 -7.81 7.72
N MET A 55 1.61 -8.67 8.50
CA MET A 55 1.35 -8.40 9.93
C MET A 55 2.64 -8.51 10.75
N ILE A 56 3.50 -9.47 10.41
CA ILE A 56 4.75 -9.72 11.13
C ILE A 56 5.68 -8.50 11.08
N ALA A 57 5.73 -7.81 9.93
CA ALA A 57 6.56 -6.62 9.79
C ALA A 57 6.02 -5.40 10.56
N TYR A 58 4.69 -5.23 10.62
CA TYR A 58 4.07 -4.12 11.36
C TYR A 58 4.12 -4.34 12.88
N GLU A 59 3.83 -5.55 13.37
CA GLU A 59 3.91 -5.88 14.80
C GLU A 59 5.35 -5.78 15.33
N ALA A 60 6.35 -6.16 14.53
CA ALA A 60 7.76 -5.97 14.87
C ALA A 60 8.16 -4.49 15.01
N GLN A 61 7.43 -3.56 14.36
CA GLN A 61 7.67 -2.12 14.48
C GLN A 61 6.94 -1.50 15.68
N VAL A 62 5.75 -2.01 16.06
CA VAL A 62 4.96 -1.47 17.18
C VAL A 62 5.44 -1.99 18.54
N ALA A 63 6.01 -3.20 18.60
CA ALA A 63 6.54 -3.78 19.84
C ALA A 63 7.81 -3.08 20.40
N GLY A 64 8.32 -2.05 19.74
CA GLY A 64 9.54 -1.32 20.13
C GLY A 64 9.32 0.06 20.78
N SER A 65 8.08 0.50 21.04
CA SER A 65 7.81 1.87 21.53
C SER A 65 7.46 2.00 23.02
N ASP A 66 7.36 0.91 23.79
CA ASP A 66 7.00 0.98 25.21
C ASP A 66 8.19 0.61 26.12
N ALA A 67 9.14 1.53 26.22
CA ALA A 67 10.08 1.59 27.34
C ALA A 67 10.57 3.03 27.52
N ASP A 68 9.99 3.73 28.51
CA ASP A 68 10.67 4.59 29.50
C ASP A 68 9.75 5.73 29.98
N ASP A 69 8.96 5.46 31.03
CA ASP A 69 8.48 6.50 31.95
C ASP A 69 8.13 5.87 33.32
N ALA A 70 9.12 5.83 34.23
CA ALA A 70 8.96 5.74 35.69
C ALA A 70 10.28 6.10 36.41
#